data_AF-A0A085MGI5-F1
#
_entry.id   AF-A0A085MGI5-F1
#
_cell.length_a   1.000
_cell.length_b   1.000
_cell.length_c   1.000
_cell.angle_alpha   90.00
_cell.angle_beta   90.00
_cell.angle_gamma   90.00
#
_symmetry.space_group_name_H-M   'P 1'
#
loop_
_entity.id
_entity.type
_entity.pdbx_description
1 polymer ?
#
loop_
_entity_poly.entity_id
_entity_poly.type
_entity_poly.pdbx_seq_one_letter_code
_entity_poly.pdbx_strand_id
1 'polypeptide(L)'
;MIWHHVRKMEEPLSITRTARVTHLSWRRSMLPTIPMRNNMDSSAHCCNHEADDLILDYLETLDDYVRKKFELERQLKECWYHLARARVCLGSTSRVSELQFDFRDQPSSLMLEVSEGGDIFKLMFGMPMAKIERETLKRFGILVPKSLKTAQSAVAPAIQLICEIAALQTKINVLMSKFEPLK
;
A
#
# COMPACT_ATOMS: atom_id res chain seq x y z
N MET A 1 -20.09 -37.98 22.78
CA MET A 1 -21.12 -37.29 21.96
C MET A 1 -20.53 -37.05 20.58
N ILE A 2 -20.48 -38.11 19.78
CA ILE A 2 -21.37 -38.39 18.64
C ILE A 2 -21.07 -37.47 17.46
N TRP A 3 -20.13 -37.89 16.61
CA TRP A 3 -20.24 -37.74 15.17
C TRP A 3 -20.42 -39.15 14.62
N HIS A 4 -21.66 -39.49 14.27
CA HIS A 4 -21.98 -40.69 13.52
C HIS A 4 -22.82 -40.31 12.31
N HIS A 5 -22.52 -41.03 11.23
CA HIS A 5 -23.40 -41.38 10.13
C HIS A 5 -23.53 -40.36 8.99
N VAL A 6 -22.85 -40.58 7.86
CA VAL A 6 -23.13 -41.57 6.79
C VAL A 6 -24.08 -41.01 5.75
N ARG A 7 -23.63 -40.98 4.50
CA ARG A 7 -24.41 -41.57 3.41
C ARG A 7 -23.49 -42.07 2.28
N LYS A 8 -23.31 -43.38 2.27
CA LYS A 8 -23.00 -44.21 1.10
C LYS A 8 -24.33 -44.50 0.40
N MET A 9 -24.37 -44.45 -0.93
CA MET A 9 -25.29 -45.19 -1.81
C MET A 9 -24.53 -45.35 -3.14
N GLU A 10 -24.01 -46.54 -3.48
CA GLU A 10 -24.66 -47.63 -4.24
C GLU A 10 -25.08 -47.17 -5.64
N GLU A 11 -24.33 -47.50 -6.70
CA GLU A 11 -24.32 -48.76 -7.49
C GLU A 11 -25.43 -48.76 -8.60
N PRO A 12 -25.45 -49.70 -9.57
CA PRO A 12 -24.57 -49.80 -10.74
C PRO A 12 -25.39 -49.89 -12.05
N LEU A 13 -24.79 -49.70 -13.23
CA LEU A 13 -25.42 -50.18 -14.47
C LEU A 13 -24.40 -50.93 -15.34
N SER A 14 -24.49 -52.24 -15.19
CA SER A 14 -24.04 -53.26 -16.12
C SER A 14 -24.81 -53.12 -17.45
N ILE A 15 -24.08 -52.89 -18.54
CA ILE A 15 -24.60 -53.17 -19.89
C ILE A 15 -23.57 -53.98 -20.65
N THR A 16 -23.84 -55.27 -20.70
CA THR A 16 -23.37 -56.21 -21.70
C THR A 16 -23.79 -55.73 -23.09
N ARG A 17 -22.83 -55.64 -24.02
CA ARG A 17 -23.12 -55.76 -25.45
C ARG A 17 -21.88 -56.19 -26.21
N THR A 18 -21.93 -57.45 -26.62
CA THR A 18 -21.13 -58.07 -27.66
C THR A 18 -21.19 -57.25 -28.95
N ALA A 19 -20.03 -56.92 -29.53
CA ALA A 19 -19.95 -56.41 -30.89
C ALA A 19 -18.77 -57.06 -31.62
N ARG A 20 -19.17 -57.85 -32.61
CA ARG A 20 -18.42 -58.57 -33.64
C ARG A 20 -17.28 -57.73 -34.22
N VAL A 21 -16.07 -58.27 -34.21
CA VAL A 21 -14.95 -57.76 -35.02
C VAL A 21 -15.25 -58.06 -36.48
N THR A 22 -15.65 -57.06 -37.25
CA THR A 22 -15.67 -57.13 -38.71
C THR A 22 -14.40 -56.51 -39.26
N HIS A 23 -13.57 -57.39 -39.81
CA HIS A 23 -12.43 -57.09 -40.65
C HIS A 23 -12.88 -56.24 -41.85
N LEU A 24 -12.52 -54.95 -41.87
CA LEU A 24 -12.66 -54.08 -43.03
C LEU A 24 -11.28 -53.71 -43.55
N SER A 25 -11.04 -54.18 -44.77
CA SER A 25 -9.86 -53.98 -45.59
C SER A 25 -9.75 -52.53 -46.09
N TRP A 26 -8.54 -52.00 -45.98
CA TRP A 26 -7.84 -51.06 -46.88
C TRP A 26 -8.69 -50.12 -47.74
N ARG A 27 -8.66 -48.83 -47.41
CA ARG A 27 -8.49 -47.77 -48.41
C ARG A 27 -7.40 -46.79 -47.98
N ARG A 28 -6.38 -46.75 -48.81
CA ARG A 28 -5.36 -45.71 -48.90
C ARG A 28 -6.04 -44.46 -49.46
N SER A 29 -6.33 -43.47 -48.62
CA SER A 29 -6.73 -42.15 -49.08
C SER A 29 -6.15 -41.09 -48.16
N MET A 30 -5.16 -40.38 -48.69
CA MET A 30 -4.78 -39.01 -48.40
C MET A 30 -4.68 -38.64 -46.92
N LEU A 31 -3.44 -38.64 -46.41
CA LEU A 31 -3.05 -37.77 -45.31
C LEU A 31 -3.51 -36.34 -45.65
N PRO A 32 -4.32 -35.67 -44.83
CA PRO A 32 -4.45 -34.23 -44.92
C PRO A 32 -3.07 -33.68 -44.55
N THR A 33 -2.47 -32.94 -45.47
CA THR A 33 -1.35 -32.07 -45.17
C THR A 33 -1.80 -31.17 -44.04
N ILE A 34 -1.27 -31.38 -42.83
CA ILE A 34 -1.47 -30.48 -41.71
C ILE A 34 -0.93 -29.13 -42.18
N PRO A 35 -1.77 -28.08 -42.33
CA PRO A 35 -1.22 -26.76 -42.55
C PRO A 35 -0.40 -26.41 -41.31
N MET A 36 0.86 -26.07 -41.52
CA MET A 36 1.69 -25.45 -40.48
C MET A 36 0.87 -24.33 -39.85
N ARG A 37 0.54 -24.49 -38.58
CA ARG A 37 0.01 -23.45 -37.71
C ARG A 37 1.13 -22.43 -37.51
N ASN A 38 1.41 -21.66 -38.54
CA ASN A 38 2.19 -20.46 -38.44
C ASN A 38 1.21 -19.31 -38.39
N ASN A 39 1.47 -18.42 -37.43
CA ASN A 39 0.88 -17.10 -37.28
C ASN A 39 -0.39 -17.04 -36.42
N MET A 40 -0.23 -17.09 -35.09
CA MET A 40 -1.02 -16.28 -34.13
C MET A 40 -0.56 -16.36 -32.66
N ASP A 41 0.72 -16.65 -32.37
CA ASP A 41 1.20 -16.70 -30.98
C ASP A 41 1.80 -15.36 -30.51
N SER A 42 1.96 -14.38 -31.41
CA SER A 42 2.65 -13.13 -31.10
C SER A 42 1.80 -12.13 -30.29
N SER A 43 0.47 -12.12 -30.46
CA SER A 43 -0.41 -11.22 -29.70
C SER A 43 -0.58 -11.69 -28.25
N ALA A 44 -0.66 -13.02 -28.03
CA ALA A 44 -0.75 -13.59 -26.70
C ALA A 44 0.54 -13.38 -25.89
N HIS A 45 1.71 -13.40 -26.55
CA HIS A 45 2.99 -13.10 -25.89
C HIS A 45 3.11 -11.63 -25.46
N CYS A 46 2.56 -10.68 -26.23
CA CYS A 46 2.55 -9.26 -25.85
C CYS A 46 1.62 -8.96 -24.67
N CYS A 47 0.43 -9.55 -24.62
CA CYS A 47 -0.52 -9.34 -23.51
C CYS A 47 0.04 -9.87 -22.17
N ASN A 48 0.79 -10.97 -22.21
CA ASN A 48 1.46 -11.50 -21.03
C ASN A 48 2.63 -10.60 -20.60
N HIS A 49 3.38 -10.05 -21.56
CA HIS A 49 4.48 -9.12 -21.24
C HIS A 49 3.98 -7.83 -20.59
N GLU A 50 2.87 -7.25 -21.09
CA GLU A 50 2.24 -6.07 -20.50
C GLU A 50 1.70 -6.34 -19.08
N ALA A 51 1.07 -7.49 -18.86
CA ALA A 51 0.63 -7.90 -17.54
C ALA A 51 1.81 -8.12 -16.58
N ASP A 52 2.87 -8.78 -17.03
CA ASP A 52 4.10 -9.00 -16.25
C ASP A 52 4.78 -7.67 -15.90
N ASP A 53 4.84 -6.71 -16.84
CA ASP A 53 5.42 -5.38 -16.62
C ASP A 53 4.62 -4.59 -15.57
N LEU A 54 3.28 -4.63 -15.63
CA LEU A 54 2.43 -4.04 -14.59
C LEU A 54 2.64 -4.72 -13.22
N ILE A 55 2.92 -6.04 -13.19
CA ILE A 55 3.11 -6.78 -11.94
C ILE A 55 4.40 -6.33 -11.30
N LEU A 56 5.46 -6.19 -12.11
CA LEU A 56 6.74 -5.68 -11.65
C LEU A 56 6.60 -4.26 -11.07
N ASP A 57 5.92 -3.36 -11.77
CA ASP A 57 5.68 -1.98 -11.29
C ASP A 57 4.86 -1.94 -9.98
N TYR A 58 3.86 -2.81 -9.86
CA TYR A 58 3.08 -2.97 -8.62
C TYR A 58 3.94 -3.47 -7.46
N LEU A 59 4.76 -4.50 -7.69
CA LEU A 59 5.63 -5.08 -6.66
C LEU A 59 6.70 -4.07 -6.21
N GLU A 60 7.30 -3.32 -7.13
CA GLU A 60 8.25 -2.25 -6.82
C GLU A 60 7.58 -1.13 -6.00
N THR A 61 6.40 -0.68 -6.43
CA THR A 61 5.63 0.35 -5.70
C THR A 61 5.24 -0.13 -4.29
N LEU A 62 4.91 -1.41 -4.12
CA LEU A 62 4.61 -2.00 -2.81
C LEU A 62 5.85 -2.07 -1.91
N ASP A 63 7.01 -2.47 -2.44
CA ASP A 63 8.26 -2.51 -1.67
C ASP A 63 8.59 -1.11 -1.12
N ASP A 64 8.50 -0.10 -1.97
CA ASP A 64 8.68 1.29 -1.57
C ASP A 64 7.65 1.76 -0.54
N TYR A 65 6.38 1.37 -0.68
CA TYR A 65 5.35 1.68 0.30
C TYR A 65 5.65 1.08 1.68
N VAL A 66 6.04 -0.20 1.72
CA VAL A 66 6.40 -0.89 2.97
C VAL A 66 7.63 -0.26 3.61
N ARG A 67 8.66 0.05 2.81
CA ARG A 67 9.89 0.71 3.28
C ARG A 67 9.59 2.05 3.92
N LYS A 68 8.81 2.91 3.25
CA LYS A 68 8.44 4.24 3.79
C LYS A 68 7.56 4.15 5.02
N LYS A 69 6.65 3.17 5.08
CA LYS A 69 5.81 2.93 6.26
C LYS A 69 6.66 2.53 7.47
N PHE A 70 7.64 1.64 7.29
CA PHE A 70 8.56 1.25 8.36
C PHE A 70 9.39 2.44 8.86
N GLU A 71 9.88 3.28 7.95
CA GLU A 71 10.63 4.48 8.30
C GLU A 71 9.76 5.50 9.07
N LEU A 72 8.50 5.69 8.66
CA LEU A 72 7.54 6.51 9.41
C LEU A 72 7.33 5.97 10.83
N GLU A 73 7.11 4.67 10.98
CA GLU A 73 6.92 4.06 12.31
C GLU A 73 8.14 4.23 13.20
N ARG A 74 9.35 4.13 12.63
CA ARG A 74 10.61 4.36 13.34
C ARG A 74 10.69 5.81 13.84
N GLN A 75 10.44 6.79 12.97
CA GLN A 75 10.47 8.21 13.33
C GLN A 75 9.43 8.57 14.38
N LEU A 76 8.22 8.02 14.29
CA LEU A 76 7.17 8.25 15.28
C LEU A 76 7.53 7.67 16.64
N LYS A 77 8.13 6.46 16.70
CA LYS A 77 8.60 5.86 17.95
C LYS A 77 9.66 6.73 18.64
N GLU A 78 10.64 7.21 17.89
CA GLU A 78 11.67 8.12 18.42
C GLU A 78 11.07 9.45 18.89
N CYS A 79 10.14 10.02 18.12
CA CYS A 79 9.42 11.24 18.50
C CYS A 79 8.63 11.05 19.80
N TRP A 80 7.86 9.97 19.92
CA TRP A 80 7.10 9.65 21.14
C TRP A 80 8.00 9.39 22.34
N TYR A 81 9.13 8.71 22.14
CA TYR A 81 10.14 8.54 23.19
C TYR A 81 10.65 9.91 23.69
N HIS A 82 10.99 10.81 22.78
CA HIS A 82 11.43 12.15 23.13
C HIS A 82 10.34 13.01 23.80
N LEU A 83 9.07 12.88 23.39
CA LEU A 83 7.94 13.52 24.05
C LEU A 83 7.72 12.96 25.46
N ALA A 84 7.79 11.65 25.65
CA ALA A 84 7.69 11.02 26.96
C ALA A 84 8.82 11.51 27.88
N ARG A 85 10.06 11.52 27.37
CA ARG A 85 11.21 12.06 28.10
C ARG A 85 11.05 13.54 28.42
N ALA A 86 10.53 14.35 27.51
CA ALA A 86 10.23 15.77 27.76
C ALA A 86 9.23 15.93 28.91
N ARG A 87 8.13 15.16 28.92
CA ARG A 87 7.14 15.18 30.02
C ARG A 87 7.77 14.83 31.37
N VAL A 88 8.66 13.83 31.41
CA VAL A 88 9.36 13.47 32.64
C VAL A 88 10.30 14.59 33.10
N CYS A 89 11.06 15.19 32.19
CA CYS A 89 11.98 16.29 32.52
C CYS A 89 11.27 17.58 32.95
N LEU A 90 10.05 17.80 32.45
CA LEU A 90 9.22 18.97 32.77
C LEU A 90 8.47 18.84 34.09
N GLY A 91 8.26 17.61 34.59
CA GLY A 91 7.52 17.36 35.83
C GLY A 91 6.04 17.73 35.76
N SER A 92 5.37 17.78 36.92
CA SER A 92 3.93 18.07 37.02
C SER A 92 3.54 19.54 36.82
N THR A 93 4.52 20.47 36.81
CA THR A 93 4.27 21.92 36.81
C THR A 93 4.04 22.51 35.42
N SER A 94 4.54 21.89 34.35
CA SER A 94 4.29 22.33 32.97
C SER A 94 3.43 21.35 32.17
N ARG A 95 2.47 20.70 32.84
CA ARG A 95 1.39 19.98 32.14
C ARG A 95 0.56 20.98 31.36
N VAL A 96 0.93 21.19 30.11
CA VAL A 96 0.11 22.00 29.20
C VAL A 96 -1.15 21.21 28.91
N SER A 97 -2.25 21.61 29.55
CA SER A 97 -3.59 21.07 29.28
C SER A 97 -4.08 21.64 27.96
N GLU A 98 -4.93 20.89 27.26
CA GLU A 98 -5.62 21.35 26.05
C GLU A 98 -6.35 22.68 26.29
N LEU A 99 -6.83 22.91 27.52
CA LEU A 99 -7.49 24.16 27.94
C LEU A 99 -6.57 25.40 27.96
N GLN A 100 -5.25 25.22 27.93
CA GLN A 100 -4.28 26.32 27.86
C GLN A 100 -3.98 26.73 26.41
N PHE A 101 -4.49 26.01 25.42
CA PHE A 101 -4.40 26.39 24.01
C PHE A 101 -5.60 27.25 23.63
N ASP A 102 -5.34 28.52 23.30
CA ASP A 102 -6.31 29.31 22.53
C ASP A 102 -6.14 28.99 21.04
N PHE A 103 -7.18 28.36 20.47
CA PHE A 103 -7.23 27.92 19.08
C PHE A 103 -7.68 29.02 18.11
N ARG A 104 -8.14 30.17 18.60
CA ARG A 104 -8.77 31.21 17.77
C ARG A 104 -7.80 31.90 16.80
N ASP A 105 -6.51 31.97 17.12
CA ASP A 105 -5.49 32.71 16.35
C ASP A 105 -4.26 31.85 15.95
N GLN A 106 -4.45 30.56 15.65
CA GLN A 106 -3.35 29.65 15.30
C GLN A 106 -3.20 29.50 13.77
N PRO A 107 -2.25 30.18 13.10
CA PRO A 107 -1.91 29.83 11.73
C PRO A 107 -1.26 28.44 11.70
N SER A 108 -1.66 27.60 10.75
CA SER A 108 -1.05 26.28 10.55
C SER A 108 0.46 26.41 10.30
N SER A 109 1.27 25.75 11.12
CA SER A 109 2.73 25.74 10.96
C SER A 109 3.16 25.09 9.65
N LEU A 110 2.36 24.15 9.14
CA LEU A 110 2.60 23.38 7.95
C LEU A 110 1.30 23.36 7.14
N MET A 111 1.39 23.66 5.85
CA MET A 111 0.31 23.55 4.89
C MET A 111 0.68 22.54 3.82
N LEU A 112 -0.32 21.85 3.31
CA LEU A 112 -0.17 20.85 2.26
C LEU A 112 -0.90 21.33 1.03
N GLU A 113 -0.19 21.46 -0.09
CA GLU A 113 -0.79 21.63 -1.40
C GLU A 113 -0.84 20.28 -2.11
N VAL A 114 -2.00 19.95 -2.64
CA VAL A 114 -2.24 18.74 -3.43
C VAL A 114 -2.32 19.17 -4.89
N SER A 115 -1.50 18.57 -5.75
CA SER A 115 -1.60 18.79 -7.20
C SER A 115 -2.94 18.31 -7.74
N GLU A 116 -3.45 18.94 -8.81
CA GLU A 116 -4.75 18.61 -9.43
C GLU A 116 -4.89 17.13 -9.84
N GLY A 117 -3.76 16.44 -10.05
CA GLY A 117 -3.71 15.01 -10.34
C GLY A 117 -3.67 14.08 -9.12
N GLY A 118 -3.69 14.59 -7.88
CA GLY A 118 -3.71 13.78 -6.64
C GLY A 118 -2.41 13.05 -6.28
N ASP A 119 -1.43 13.02 -7.19
CA ASP A 119 -0.22 12.19 -7.03
C ASP A 119 0.96 12.90 -6.36
N ILE A 120 0.93 14.24 -6.29
CA ILE A 120 2.03 15.05 -5.76
C ILE A 120 1.53 15.90 -4.60
N PHE A 121 2.08 15.60 -3.43
CA PHE A 121 1.85 16.30 -2.17
C PHE A 121 3.04 17.23 -1.91
N LYS A 122 2.81 18.55 -1.99
CA LYS A 122 3.85 19.56 -1.73
C LYS A 122 3.63 20.18 -0.36
N LEU A 123 4.61 20.01 0.52
CA LEU A 123 4.61 20.64 1.84
C LEU A 123 5.14 22.07 1.75
N MET A 124 4.39 23.00 2.31
CA MET A 124 4.77 24.39 2.46
C MET A 124 4.70 24.81 3.92
N PHE A 125 5.72 25.50 4.41
CA PHE A 125 5.68 26.12 5.73
C PHE A 125 4.97 27.47 5.60
N GLY A 126 3.77 27.58 6.19
CA GLY A 126 2.92 28.77 6.07
C GLY A 126 3.44 30.03 6.76
N MET A 127 4.48 29.90 7.59
CA MET A 127 5.15 30.98 8.31
C MET A 127 6.67 30.73 8.36
N PRO A 128 7.51 31.78 8.42
CA PRO A 128 8.93 31.60 8.68
C PRO A 128 9.12 30.91 10.04
N MET A 129 9.86 29.80 10.06
CA MET A 129 10.16 28.98 11.26
C MET A 129 10.52 29.82 12.50
N ALA A 130 11.26 30.91 12.30
CA ALA A 130 11.67 31.83 13.37
C ALA A 130 10.51 32.54 14.10
N LYS A 131 9.35 32.74 13.48
CA LYS A 131 8.18 33.34 14.14
C LYS A 131 7.39 32.28 14.94
N ILE A 132 7.26 31.08 14.36
CA ILE A 132 6.61 29.92 15.00
C ILE A 132 7.35 29.52 16.27
N GLU A 133 8.69 29.42 16.22
CA GLU A 133 9.50 29.09 17.40
C GLU A 133 9.29 30.10 18.54
N ARG A 134 9.23 31.40 18.26
CA ARG A 134 9.05 32.41 19.32
C ARG A 134 7.66 32.32 19.95
N GLU A 135 6.62 32.09 19.18
CA GLU A 135 5.24 32.02 19.69
C GLU A 135 4.91 30.69 20.38
N THR A 136 5.54 29.59 19.94
CA THR A 136 5.37 28.26 20.56
C THR A 136 6.24 28.09 21.81
N LEU A 137 7.49 28.55 21.80
CA LEU A 137 8.40 28.43 22.97
C LEU A 137 8.01 29.38 24.11
N LYS A 138 7.41 30.54 23.83
CA LYS A 138 6.85 31.44 24.85
C LYS A 138 5.83 30.73 25.76
N ARG A 139 5.10 29.75 25.23
CA ARG A 139 4.08 28.97 25.98
C ARG A 139 4.68 27.99 26.98
N PHE A 140 5.94 27.61 26.77
CA PHE A 140 6.67 26.70 27.65
C PHE A 140 7.61 27.46 28.62
N GLY A 141 7.63 28.79 28.57
CA GLY A 141 8.52 29.62 29.37
C GLY A 141 9.98 29.62 28.86
N ILE A 142 10.88 30.17 29.68
CA ILE A 142 12.29 30.42 29.30
C ILE A 142 13.09 29.11 29.08
N LEU A 143 12.64 27.98 29.65
CA LEU A 143 13.30 26.68 29.49
C LEU A 143 12.41 25.67 28.77
N VAL A 144 12.74 25.42 27.50
CA VAL A 144 12.23 24.27 26.76
C VAL A 144 13.27 23.16 26.76
N PRO A 145 12.95 21.95 27.26
CA PRO A 145 13.90 20.86 27.33
C PRO A 145 14.32 20.44 25.91
N LYS A 146 15.60 20.08 25.77
CA LYS A 146 16.18 19.63 24.49
C LYS A 146 15.39 18.48 23.87
N SER A 147 14.89 17.55 24.68
CA SER A 147 14.04 16.44 24.23
C SER A 147 12.75 16.90 23.54
N LEU A 148 12.12 18.00 23.98
CA LEU A 148 10.92 18.53 23.33
C LEU A 148 11.26 19.14 21.98
N LYS A 149 12.37 19.90 21.89
CA LYS A 149 12.84 20.46 20.62
C LYS A 149 13.16 19.36 19.60
N THR A 150 13.83 18.29 20.05
CA THR A 150 14.13 17.13 19.20
C THR A 150 12.85 16.44 18.70
N ALA A 151 11.87 16.24 19.57
CA ALA A 151 10.57 15.70 19.17
C ALA A 151 9.87 16.59 18.14
N GLN A 152 9.81 17.90 18.39
CA GLN A 152 9.18 18.87 17.46
C GLN A 152 9.87 18.89 16.10
N SER A 153 11.21 18.86 16.05
CA SER A 153 11.95 18.81 14.78
C SER A 153 11.71 17.54 13.97
N ALA A 154 11.33 16.43 14.62
CA ALA A 154 11.05 15.16 13.95
C ALA A 154 9.63 15.09 13.36
N VAL A 155 8.74 16.03 13.67
CA VAL A 155 7.36 16.02 13.16
C VAL A 155 7.28 16.39 11.68
N ALA A 156 8.05 17.39 11.23
CA ALA A 156 8.07 17.80 9.83
C ALA A 156 8.46 16.66 8.86
N PRO A 157 9.58 15.93 9.06
CA PRO A 157 9.93 14.80 8.19
C PRO A 157 8.91 13.65 8.28
N ALA A 158 8.30 13.40 9.45
CA ALA A 158 7.25 12.40 9.57
C ALA A 158 6.02 12.75 8.74
N ILE A 159 5.61 14.02 8.72
CA ILE A 159 4.48 14.47 7.87
C ILE A 159 4.85 14.35 6.38
N GLN A 160 6.09 14.62 6.00
CA GLN A 160 6.55 14.39 4.63
C GLN A 160 6.46 12.91 4.24
N LEU A 161 6.89 12.00 5.10
CA LEU A 161 6.75 10.55 4.84
C LEU A 161 5.29 10.15 4.69
N ILE A 162 4.38 10.69 5.50
CA ILE A 162 2.93 10.44 5.35
C ILE A 162 2.43 10.88 3.97
N CYS A 163 2.87 12.04 3.49
CA CYS A 163 2.53 12.54 2.16
C CYS A 163 3.04 11.60 1.05
N GLU A 164 4.29 11.14 1.17
CA GLU A 164 4.87 10.20 0.22
C GLU A 164 4.17 8.84 0.23
N ILE A 165 3.78 8.36 1.41
CA ILE A 165 2.99 7.13 1.58
C ILE A 165 1.62 7.28 0.92
N ALA A 166 0.95 8.42 1.09
CA ALA A 166 -0.34 8.70 0.45
C ALA A 166 -0.23 8.74 -1.09
N ALA A 167 0.87 9.28 -1.63
CA ALA A 167 1.14 9.22 -3.08
C ALA A 167 1.31 7.78 -3.56
N LEU A 168 2.08 6.95 -2.84
CA LEU A 168 2.26 5.54 -3.17
C LEU A 168 0.95 4.76 -3.08
N GLN A 169 0.10 5.04 -2.10
CA GLN A 169 -1.24 4.44 -2.01
C GLN A 169 -2.10 4.78 -3.22
N THR A 170 -2.04 6.03 -3.69
CA THR A 170 -2.76 6.47 -4.88
C THR A 170 -2.27 5.72 -6.12
N LYS A 171 -0.96 5.59 -6.30
CA LYS A 171 -0.35 4.80 -7.38
C LYS A 171 -0.77 3.33 -7.34
N ILE A 172 -0.70 2.71 -6.16
CA ILE A 172 -1.13 1.32 -5.95
C ILE A 172 -2.59 1.13 -6.37
N ASN A 173 -3.48 2.04 -5.98
CA ASN A 173 -4.89 1.98 -6.36
C ASN A 173 -5.09 2.11 -7.88
N VAL A 174 -4.35 3.01 -8.53
CA VAL A 174 -4.38 3.17 -9.99
C VAL A 174 -3.89 1.89 -10.69
N LEU A 175 -2.77 1.29 -10.25
CA LEU A 175 -2.28 0.05 -10.81
C LEU A 175 -3.28 -1.09 -10.64
N MET A 176 -3.88 -1.23 -9.46
CA MET A 176 -4.94 -2.21 -9.20
C MET A 176 -6.15 -2.04 -10.12
N SER A 177 -6.54 -0.80 -10.45
CA SER A 177 -7.64 -0.55 -11.40
C SER A 177 -7.30 -0.95 -12.84
N LYS A 178 -6.02 -0.89 -13.24
CA LYS A 178 -5.55 -1.34 -14.55
C LYS A 178 -5.50 -2.86 -14.66
N PHE A 179 -5.31 -3.55 -13.53
CA PHE A 179 -5.34 -5.02 -13.46
C PHE A 179 -6.73 -5.64 -13.50
N GLU A 180 -7.74 -4.94 -12.96
CA GLU A 180 -9.11 -5.43 -12.91
C GLU A 180 -9.69 -5.89 -14.26
N PRO A 181 -9.47 -5.18 -15.39
CA PRO A 181 -9.95 -5.63 -16.71
C PRO A 181 -9.11 -6.74 -17.36
N LEU A 182 -7.93 -7.05 -16.81
CA LEU A 182 -7.01 -8.09 -17.33
C LEU A 182 -7.19 -9.45 -16.63
N LYS A 183 -8.06 -9.51 -15.62
CA LYS A 183 -8.37 -10.70 -14.82
C LYS A 183 -9.54 -11.50 -15.39
#